data_AF-A0A7K1GPY1-F1
#
_entry.id   AF-A0A7K1GPY1-F1
#
_cell.length_a   1.000
_cell.length_b   1.000
_cell.length_c   1.000
_cell.angle_alpha   90.00
_cell.angle_beta   90.00
_cell.angle_gamma   90.00
#
_symmetry.space_group_name_H-M   'P 1'
#
loop_
_entity.id
_entity.type
_entity.pdbx_description
1 polymer ?
#
loop_
_entity_poly.entity_id
_entity_poly.type
_entity_poly.pdbx_seq_one_letter_code
_entity_poly.pdbx_strand_id
1 'polypeptide(L)'
;MIDRLNYSDTPIVVRMSIGGLEHQFIQEEVEKQLVEFLPVVTHSFKFIDGQCMLIVSLPIQMIPEVIDSLIQQKLAIFEVTKFSE
;
A
#
# COMPACT_ATOMS: atom_id res chain seq x y z
N MET A 1 -25.50 -0.53 7.56
CA MET A 1 -25.21 0.01 6.22
C MET A 1 -23.95 0.82 6.38
N ILE A 2 -22.78 0.31 5.98
CA ILE A 2 -21.53 1.06 6.09
C ILE A 2 -21.60 2.14 5.02
N ASP A 3 -21.54 3.40 5.42
CA ASP A 3 -21.53 4.56 4.54
C ASP A 3 -20.30 4.47 3.61
N ARG A 4 -20.55 4.10 2.35
CA ARG A 4 -19.53 4.04 1.30
C ARG A 4 -19.39 5.44 0.68
N LEU A 5 -18.81 6.36 1.45
CA LEU A 5 -18.85 7.81 1.18
C LEU A 5 -17.80 8.34 0.18
N ASN A 6 -17.04 7.48 -0.51
CA ASN A 6 -16.17 7.96 -1.60
C ASN A 6 -15.82 6.81 -2.55
N TYR A 7 -16.48 6.74 -3.72
CA TYR A 7 -16.10 5.88 -4.85
C TYR A 7 -15.39 6.72 -5.90
N SER A 8 -14.26 7.33 -5.51
CA SER A 8 -13.48 8.15 -6.43
C SER A 8 -12.43 7.29 -7.11
N ASP A 9 -12.55 7.14 -8.43
CA ASP A 9 -11.52 6.54 -9.29
C ASP A 9 -10.24 7.39 -9.36
N THR A 10 -10.27 8.62 -8.84
CA THR A 10 -9.06 9.44 -8.70
C THR A 10 -8.10 8.78 -7.72
N PRO A 11 -6.88 8.43 -8.15
CA PRO A 11 -5.87 7.85 -7.27
C PRO A 11 -5.54 8.80 -6.13
N ILE A 12 -5.43 8.25 -4.92
CA ILE A 12 -4.88 8.92 -3.76
C ILE A 12 -3.56 8.29 -3.40
N VAL A 13 -2.66 9.09 -2.83
CA VAL A 13 -1.41 8.57 -2.27
C VAL A 13 -1.65 8.15 -0.83
N VAL A 14 -1.26 6.94 -0.50
CA VAL A 14 -1.25 6.40 0.86
C VAL A 14 0.15 5.95 1.22
N ARG A 15 0.48 6.07 2.50
CA ARG A 15 1.65 5.42 3.09
C ARG A 15 1.20 4.21 3.87
N MET A 16 1.90 3.10 3.69
CA MET A 16 1.68 1.84 4.39
C MET A 16 2.94 1.49 5.17
N SER A 17 2.79 1.32 6.48
CA SER A 17 3.84 0.74 7.34
C SER A 17 3.73 -0.77 7.25
N ILE A 18 4.74 -1.42 6.68
CA ILE A 18 4.82 -2.87 6.54
C ILE A 18 6.08 -3.35 7.26
N GLY A 19 5.93 -4.38 8.10
CA GLY A 19 7.06 -4.95 8.83
C GLY A 19 8.09 -5.60 7.90
N GLY A 20 9.37 -5.36 8.17
CA GLY A 20 10.46 -6.00 7.44
C GLY A 20 10.82 -5.31 6.13
N LEU A 21 10.23 -4.16 5.79
CA LEU A 21 10.55 -3.41 4.57
C LEU A 21 12.01 -2.93 4.51
N GLU A 22 12.73 -2.90 5.62
CA GLU A 22 14.18 -2.71 5.67
C GLU A 22 14.97 -3.82 4.95
N HIS A 23 14.35 -4.98 4.75
CA HIS A 23 14.92 -6.11 4.03
C HIS A 23 14.47 -6.11 2.57
N GLN A 24 15.43 -6.10 1.66
CA GLN A 24 15.17 -6.09 0.21
C GLN A 24 14.27 -7.25 -0.24
N PHE A 25 14.44 -8.45 0.34
CA PHE A 25 13.58 -9.60 0.05
C PHE A 25 12.09 -9.29 0.28
N ILE A 26 11.75 -8.56 1.34
CA ILE A 26 10.36 -8.19 1.64
C ILE A 26 9.85 -7.15 0.64
N GLN A 27 10.71 -6.21 0.23
CA GLN A 27 10.36 -5.25 -0.82
C GLN A 27 10.03 -5.96 -2.13
N GLU A 28 10.85 -6.93 -2.55
CA GLU A 28 10.61 -7.72 -3.76
C GLU A 28 9.30 -8.54 -3.69
N GLU A 29 8.97 -9.10 -2.52
CA GLU A 29 7.68 -9.80 -2.33
C GLU A 29 6.49 -8.83 -2.42
N VAL A 30 6.59 -7.64 -1.81
CA VAL A 30 5.59 -6.58 -1.95
C VAL A 30 5.42 -6.17 -3.41
N GLU A 31 6.51 -5.94 -4.14
CA GLU A 31 6.48 -5.59 -5.56
C GLU A 31 5.75 -6.65 -6.38
N LYS A 32 6.05 -7.94 -6.17
CA LYS A 32 5.36 -9.06 -6.85
C LYS A 32 3.85 -9.04 -6.63
N GLN A 33 3.39 -8.72 -5.42
CA GLN A 33 1.95 -8.61 -5.15
C GLN A 33 1.34 -7.39 -5.85
N LEU A 34 2.05 -6.26 -5.86
CA LEU A 34 1.58 -5.04 -6.50
C LEU A 34 1.51 -5.17 -8.04
N VAL A 35 2.27 -6.09 -8.64
CA VAL A 35 2.19 -6.38 -10.08
C VAL A 35 0.79 -6.77 -10.52
N GLU A 36 0.03 -7.48 -9.68
CA GLU A 36 -1.35 -7.89 -10.01
C GLU A 36 -2.31 -6.69 -10.15
N PHE A 37 -1.93 -5.54 -9.59
CA PHE A 37 -2.70 -4.30 -9.62
C PHE A 37 -2.14 -3.25 -10.60
N LEU A 38 -1.04 -3.56 -11.32
CA LEU A 38 -0.57 -2.76 -12.44
C LEU A 38 -1.61 -2.86 -13.58
N PRO A 39 -2.03 -1.75 -14.21
CA PRO A 39 -1.40 -0.42 -14.32
C PRO A 39 -1.97 0.67 -13.40
N VAL A 40 -2.86 0.33 -12.48
CA VAL A 40 -3.65 1.30 -11.70
C VAL A 40 -2.89 1.79 -10.47
N VAL A 41 -1.89 1.01 -10.04
CA VAL A 41 -1.10 1.25 -8.84
C VAL A 41 0.31 1.74 -9.21
N THR A 42 0.75 2.85 -8.63
CA THR A 42 2.18 3.21 -8.61
C THR A 42 2.71 3.10 -7.19
N HIS A 43 3.96 2.69 -7.02
CA HIS A 43 4.54 2.51 -5.70
C HIS A 43 6.00 2.97 -5.62
N SER A 44 6.44 3.27 -4.40
CA SER A 44 7.85 3.53 -4.07
C SER A 44 8.10 3.21 -2.60
N PHE A 45 9.33 2.83 -2.27
CA PHE A 45 9.76 2.69 -0.88
C PHE A 45 10.47 3.98 -0.44
N LYS A 46 10.07 4.55 0.69
CA LYS A 46 10.70 5.75 1.26
C LYS A 46 11.02 5.54 2.73
N PHE A 47 12.20 5.98 3.15
CA PHE A 47 12.52 6.08 4.58
C PHE A 47 11.94 7.38 5.14
N ILE A 48 10.96 7.27 6.03
CA ILE A 48 10.27 8.39 6.68
C ILE A 48 10.29 8.13 8.19
N ASP A 49 10.72 9.11 8.98
CA ASP A 49 10.76 9.04 10.45
C ASP A 49 11.50 7.80 11.01
N GLY A 50 12.55 7.36 10.29
CA GLY A 50 13.38 6.21 10.68
C GLY A 50 12.80 4.84 10.32
N GLN A 51 11.69 4.78 9.57
CA GLN A 51 11.06 3.55 9.12
C GLN A 51 10.98 3.50 7.59
N CYS A 52 11.14 2.32 7.01
CA CYS A 52 10.88 2.11 5.59
C CYS A 52 9.37 1.96 5.38
N MET A 53 8.80 2.84 4.56
CA MET A 53 7.37 2.92 4.29
C MET A 53 7.12 2.63 2.82
N LEU A 54 6.07 1.88 2.53
CA LEU A 54 5.56 1.71 1.18
C LEU A 54 4.63 2.90 0.87
N ILE A 55 4.97 3.68 -0.14
CA ILE A 55 4.13 4.75 -0.66
C ILE A 55 3.43 4.23 -1.90
N VAL A 56 2.10 4.24 -1.91
CA VAL A 56 1.28 3.70 -3.00
C VAL A 56 0.28 4.75 -3.47
N SER A 57 0.17 4.94 -4.78
CA SER A 57 -0.90 5.72 -5.40
C SER A 57 -1.93 4.76 -5.99
N LEU A 58 -3.16 4.78 -5.48
CA LEU A 58 -4.24 3.94 -5.96
C LEU A 58 -5.63 4.55 -5.68
N PRO A 59 -6.67 4.16 -6.42
CA PRO A 59 -8.05 4.50 -6.08
C PRO A 59 -8.42 4.01 -4.68
N ILE A 60 -9.23 4.80 -3.96
CA ILE A 60 -9.57 4.50 -2.56
C ILE A 60 -10.24 3.13 -2.40
N GLN A 61 -11.05 2.71 -3.37
CA GLN A 61 -11.72 1.41 -3.37
C GLN A 61 -10.77 0.21 -3.48
N MET A 62 -9.56 0.39 -3.98
CA MET A 62 -8.57 -0.69 -4.14
C MET A 62 -7.72 -0.89 -2.88
N ILE A 63 -7.79 0.02 -1.89
CA ILE A 63 -7.01 -0.10 -0.65
C ILE A 63 -7.28 -1.42 0.06
N PRO A 64 -8.54 -1.87 0.27
CA PRO A 64 -8.81 -3.16 0.88
C PRO A 64 -8.23 -4.33 0.08
N GLU A 65 -8.33 -4.32 -1.26
CA GLU A 65 -7.83 -5.39 -2.11
C GLU A 65 -6.30 -5.53 -2.05
N VAL A 66 -5.59 -4.39 -2.06
CA VAL A 66 -4.13 -4.36 -1.89
C VAL A 66 -3.73 -4.84 -0.48
N ILE A 67 -4.44 -4.41 0.56
CA ILE A 67 -4.20 -4.86 1.93
C ILE A 67 -4.40 -6.38 2.05
N ASP A 68 -5.48 -6.91 1.49
CA ASP A 68 -5.80 -8.34 1.54
C ASP A 68 -4.74 -9.17 0.82
N SER A 69 -4.29 -8.74 -0.37
CA SER A 69 -3.21 -9.39 -1.13
C SER A 69 -1.90 -9.45 -0.33
N LEU A 70 -1.51 -8.35 0.31
CA LEU A 70 -0.31 -8.29 1.15
C LEU A 70 -0.42 -9.19 2.40
N ILE A 71 -1.59 -9.21 3.06
CA ILE A 71 -1.83 -10.06 4.23
C ILE A 71 -1.79 -11.55 3.87
N GLN A 72 -2.26 -11.94 2.69
CA GLN A 72 -2.19 -13.33 2.23
C GLN A 72 -0.74 -13.86 2.14
N GLN A 73 0.24 -12.96 1.90
CA GLN A 73 1.67 -13.28 1.95
C GLN A 73 2.28 -13.21 3.35
N LYS A 74 1.46 -13.08 4.39
CA LYS A 74 1.87 -12.93 5.79
C LYS A 74 2.69 -11.65 6.04
N LEU A 75 2.51 -10.63 5.20
CA LEU A 75 3.10 -9.31 5.44
C LEU A 75 2.26 -8.56 6.46
N ALA A 76 2.89 -8.13 7.56
CA ALA A 76 2.22 -7.39 8.62
C ALA A 76 2.10 -5.92 8.23
N ILE A 77 0.88 -5.44 8.03
CA ILE A 77 0.58 -4.02 7.81
C ILE A 77 0.18 -3.41 9.15
N PHE A 78 0.92 -2.40 9.60
CA PHE A 78 0.70 -1.75 10.90
C PHE A 78 -0.16 -0.48 10.80
N GLU A 79 0.02 0.30 9.74
CA GLU A 79 -0.69 1.55 9.54
C GLU A 79 -0.89 1.81 8.05
N VAL A 80 -2.05 2.35 7.70
CA VAL A 80 -2.33 2.93 6.39
C VAL A 80 -2.83 4.36 6.60
N THR A 81 -2.05 5.35 6.15
CA THR A 81 -2.41 6.78 6.27
C THR A 81 -2.50 7.40 4.88
N LYS A 82 -3.45 8.31 4.66
CA LYS A 82 -3.41 9.19 3.49
C LYS A 82 -2.13 10.02 3.52
N PHE A 83 -1.35 9.97 2.44
CA PHE A 83 -0.17 10.80 2.27
C PHE A 83 -0.57 12.06 1.53
N SER A 84 -0.44 13.20 2.20
CA SER A 84 -0.59 14.53 1.59
C SER A 84 0.80 15.16 1.68
N GLU A 85 1.44 15.41 0.54
CA GLU A 85 2.66 16.25 0.52
C GLU A 85 2.36 17.68 0.97
#